data_AF-A0A2V0PGR8-F1
#
_entry.id   AF-A0A2V0PGR8-F1
#
_cell.length_a   1.000
_cell.length_b   1.000
_cell.length_c   1.000
_cell.angle_alpha   90.00
_cell.angle_beta   90.00
_cell.angle_gamma   90.00
#
_symmetry.space_group_name_H-M   'P 1'
#
loop_
_entity.id
_entity.type
_entity.pdbx_description
1 polymer ?
#
loop_
_entity_poly.entity_id
_entity_poly.type
_entity_poly.pdbx_seq_one_letter_code
_entity_poly.pdbx_strand_id
1 'polypeptide(L)'
;MGRPAIPTQARVVAGVVLICCAAGMWLAREGPHFTVGVGGALRLKGAATPPPQQRQPAPAQPPPALQQQEQPPAPASPPAPQPPPPASPPPQPPPPPAPQPPPPPASPYPPPLEQHLRDELFRAIVPAKSQNFSTVVPGLQSTYKFRADASQPPREVLAAEAGYYADMARSLFAVTYKKGGWDCLRHPEIVASGALPLFTDIKGLPPGTMAAHPVEVYALLNEWPGLEVRGLPGTPPGAGATPPGGYFSGQPSSLLKEDVDREMYQLVTSALLSLGRATLSTRAMAAWLAATVGIKPDDAVLYVTDDGHGADYQSDTLLHGLRAVVPGVVDWPRRPGMYVGPETFTEAELASDLLGEYGQGFGYAHRLPEPYGIDRTRIGERLESGQFDFVIVSMTHRGWWRSLKPAICSKLPKARVVFLNGNDLPGAGCGLLTELAACSDWIFLREMEPACRLPPPPPTTTEKGRR
;
A
#
# COMPACT_ATOMS: atom_id res chain seq x y z
N MET A 1 13.41 6.79 54.31
CA MET A 1 12.50 7.40 53.31
C MET A 1 12.94 6.95 51.94
N GLY A 2 12.32 5.88 51.42
CA GLY A 2 12.67 5.28 50.13
C GLY A 2 12.11 6.10 48.97
N ARG A 3 12.91 6.29 47.93
CA ARG A 3 12.45 6.83 46.64
C ARG A 3 11.57 5.80 45.94
N PRO A 4 10.47 6.18 45.27
CA PRO A 4 9.66 5.23 44.54
C PRO A 4 10.41 4.77 43.29
N ALA A 5 10.41 3.45 43.04
CA ALA A 5 10.89 2.87 41.81
C ALA A 5 9.93 3.25 40.66
N ILE A 6 10.47 3.77 39.57
CA ILE A 6 9.73 4.03 38.33
C ILE A 6 9.66 2.70 37.57
N PRO A 7 8.47 2.21 37.15
CA PRO A 7 8.37 0.95 36.42
C PRO A 7 8.83 1.17 34.98
N THR A 8 9.96 0.57 34.61
CA THR A 8 10.41 0.47 33.22
C THR A 8 9.82 -0.81 32.64
N GLN A 9 8.97 -0.71 31.61
CA GLN A 9 8.58 -1.87 30.80
C GLN A 9 9.25 -1.78 29.44
N ALA A 10 10.10 -2.76 29.13
CA ALA A 10 10.64 -2.97 27.79
C ALA A 10 9.86 -4.11 27.13
N ARG A 11 9.43 -3.91 25.87
CA ARG A 11 8.91 -4.99 25.02
C ARG A 11 9.64 -4.95 23.69
N VAL A 12 9.99 -6.14 23.19
CA VAL A 12 10.67 -6.35 21.91
C VAL A 12 9.61 -6.68 20.87
N VAL A 13 9.54 -5.90 19.79
CA VAL A 13 8.74 -6.24 18.60
C VAL A 13 9.63 -6.02 17.37
N ALA A 14 9.79 -7.06 16.55
CA ALA A 14 10.46 -7.02 15.24
C ALA A 14 11.84 -6.31 15.21
N GLY A 15 12.72 -6.58 16.19
CA GLY A 15 14.09 -6.05 16.21
C GLY A 15 14.22 -4.58 16.64
N VAL A 16 13.14 -3.97 17.10
CA VAL A 16 13.13 -2.63 17.71
C VAL A 16 12.72 -2.74 19.17
N VAL A 17 13.56 -2.21 20.07
CA VAL A 17 13.22 -2.09 21.49
C VAL A 17 12.67 -0.70 21.74
N LEU A 18 11.39 -0.63 22.09
CA LEU A 18 10.73 0.58 22.56
C LEU A 18 10.83 0.64 24.09
N ILE A 19 11.57 1.63 24.60
CA ILE A 19 11.64 1.91 26.05
C ILE A 19 10.73 3.11 26.34
N CYS A 20 9.65 2.86 27.09
CA CYS A 20 8.79 3.91 27.61
C CYS A 20 9.29 4.37 28.99
N CYS A 21 9.72 5.63 29.08
CA CYS A 21 9.91 6.34 30.35
C CYS A 21 9.08 7.63 30.32
N ALA A 22 8.69 8.14 31.49
CA ALA A 22 7.84 9.34 31.66
C ALA A 22 8.44 10.66 31.11
N ALA A 23 9.56 10.61 30.39
CA ALA A 23 10.26 11.75 29.79
C ALA A 23 10.51 11.60 28.27
N GLY A 24 9.88 10.64 27.59
CA GLY A 24 9.98 10.45 26.14
C GLY A 24 10.41 9.03 25.72
N MET A 25 10.06 8.65 24.49
CA MET A 25 10.41 7.38 23.84
C MET A 25 11.81 7.45 23.22
N TRP A 26 12.66 6.45 23.50
CA TRP A 26 14.00 6.32 22.91
C TRP A 26 14.13 5.01 22.14
N LEU A 27 14.83 5.05 20.99
CA LEU A 27 15.23 3.87 20.23
C LEU A 27 16.67 3.49 20.57
N ALA A 28 16.89 2.22 20.93
CA ALA A 28 18.22 1.61 20.97
C ALA A 28 18.27 0.44 19.98
N ARG A 29 19.38 0.34 19.23
CA ARG A 29 19.70 -0.77 18.34
C ARG A 29 20.85 -1.57 18.94
N GLU A 30 20.70 -2.87 19.11
CA GLU A 30 21.82 -3.71 19.56
C GLU A 30 22.81 -3.97 18.42
N GLY A 31 24.08 -3.67 18.71
CA GLY A 31 25.27 -4.06 17.96
C GLY A 31 26.42 -4.20 18.97
N PRO A 32 27.42 -5.08 18.72
CA PRO A 32 28.26 -5.61 19.78
C PRO A 32 29.45 -4.70 20.12
N HIS A 33 29.28 -3.38 20.31
CA HIS A 33 30.38 -2.52 20.77
C HIS A 33 29.91 -1.24 21.48
N PHE A 34 29.23 -1.32 22.64
CA PHE A 34 29.20 -0.18 23.56
C PHE A 34 29.10 -0.64 25.02
N THR A 35 30.12 -0.31 25.81
CA THR A 35 30.12 -0.39 27.28
C THR A 35 29.38 0.82 27.83
N VAL A 36 28.35 0.60 28.64
CA VAL A 36 27.60 1.66 29.35
C VAL A 36 28.47 2.22 30.48
N GLY A 37 28.94 3.45 30.34
CA GLY A 37 29.53 4.23 31.43
C GLY A 37 28.44 4.96 32.22
N VAL A 38 28.26 4.57 33.47
CA VAL A 38 27.35 5.24 34.43
C VAL A 38 28.03 6.48 35.00
N GLY A 39 27.36 7.64 34.86
CA GLY A 39 27.61 8.84 35.67
C GLY A 39 28.56 9.87 35.07
N GLY A 40 28.01 10.95 34.51
CA GLY A 40 28.79 12.14 34.16
C GLY A 40 27.92 13.18 33.44
N ALA A 41 27.57 14.25 34.14
CA ALA A 41 26.86 15.39 33.56
C ALA A 41 27.71 16.06 32.47
N LEU A 42 27.23 16.07 31.22
CA LEU A 42 27.85 16.84 30.14
C LEU A 42 27.22 18.24 30.10
N ARG A 43 27.95 19.24 30.61
CA ARG A 43 27.65 20.66 30.37
C ARG A 43 28.09 21.03 28.96
N LEU A 44 27.15 21.44 28.11
CA LEU A 44 27.47 22.10 26.84
C LEU A 44 27.82 23.59 27.10
N LYS A 45 29.04 23.96 26.73
CA LYS A 45 29.49 25.36 26.60
C LYS A 45 28.81 25.99 25.39
N GLY A 46 28.41 27.25 25.56
CA GLY A 46 27.57 28.00 24.62
C GLY A 46 28.15 28.20 23.23
N ALA A 47 27.24 28.27 22.26
CA ALA A 47 27.49 28.77 20.92
C ALA A 47 26.71 30.08 20.72
N ALA A 48 27.39 31.02 20.06
CA ALA A 48 27.05 32.44 19.97
C ALA A 48 25.85 32.74 19.07
N THR A 49 25.21 33.87 19.39
CA THR A 49 24.11 34.52 18.67
C THR A 49 24.52 34.95 17.24
N PRO A 50 23.68 34.74 16.21
CA PRO A 50 23.91 35.34 14.90
C PRO A 50 23.41 36.80 14.85
N PRO A 51 24.03 37.69 14.04
CA PRO A 51 23.64 39.09 13.92
C PRO A 51 22.39 39.27 13.04
N PRO A 52 21.68 40.41 13.17
CA PRO A 52 20.38 40.61 12.51
C PRO A 52 20.53 40.88 11.01
N GLN A 53 19.67 40.22 10.21
CA GLN A 53 19.54 40.45 8.76
C GLN A 53 18.95 41.84 8.47
N GLN A 54 19.64 42.61 7.63
CA GLN A 54 19.14 43.86 7.05
C GLN A 54 18.08 43.58 5.98
N ARG A 55 16.99 44.36 6.01
CA ARG A 55 15.90 44.34 5.02
C ARG A 55 16.37 44.91 3.68
N GLN A 56 16.10 44.21 2.58
CA GLN A 56 16.19 44.76 1.23
C GLN A 56 14.90 45.54 0.88
N PRO A 57 14.99 46.67 0.16
CA PRO A 57 13.83 47.45 -0.27
C PRO A 57 13.18 46.88 -1.55
N ALA A 58 11.88 47.18 -1.72
CA ALA A 58 11.01 46.72 -2.80
C ALA A 58 11.42 47.23 -4.21
N PRO A 59 11.10 46.50 -5.29
CA PRO A 59 11.45 46.92 -6.64
C PRO A 59 10.51 48.02 -7.17
N ALA A 60 11.12 49.00 -7.85
CA ALA A 60 10.46 50.14 -8.49
C ALA A 60 9.74 49.73 -9.80
N GLN A 61 8.67 50.44 -10.13
CA GLN A 61 7.88 50.27 -11.36
C GLN A 61 8.63 50.74 -12.62
N PRO A 62 8.36 50.14 -13.80
CA PRO A 62 8.97 50.56 -15.05
C PRO A 62 8.24 51.77 -15.69
N PRO A 63 8.95 52.63 -16.47
CA PRO A 63 8.37 53.75 -17.20
C PRO A 63 7.76 53.33 -18.56
N PRO A 64 6.93 54.19 -19.19
CA PRO A 64 6.08 53.82 -20.32
C PRO A 64 6.83 53.77 -21.67
N ALA A 65 6.28 52.95 -22.57
CA ALA A 65 6.82 52.59 -23.87
C ALA A 65 6.90 53.76 -24.87
N LEU A 66 8.04 53.90 -25.53
CA LEU A 66 8.24 54.70 -26.74
C LEU A 66 8.35 53.77 -27.95
N GLN A 67 7.55 54.04 -28.98
CA GLN A 67 7.57 53.37 -30.28
C GLN A 67 8.90 53.63 -31.00
N GLN A 68 9.52 52.57 -31.53
CA GLN A 68 10.63 52.69 -32.48
C GLN A 68 10.36 51.85 -33.73
N GLN A 69 10.69 52.46 -34.86
CA GLN A 69 10.50 52.04 -36.24
C GLN A 69 11.39 50.85 -36.61
N GLU A 70 10.87 49.99 -37.50
CA GLU A 70 11.58 48.84 -38.07
C GLU A 70 12.75 49.27 -38.97
N GLN A 71 13.93 48.71 -38.72
CA GLN A 71 15.05 48.65 -39.68
C GLN A 71 15.25 47.19 -40.14
N PRO A 72 15.65 46.95 -41.40
CA PRO A 72 15.83 45.60 -41.95
C PRO A 72 17.13 44.92 -41.44
N PRO A 73 17.18 43.57 -41.44
CA PRO A 73 18.20 42.82 -40.70
C PRO A 73 19.55 42.74 -41.42
N ALA A 74 20.62 42.79 -40.62
CA ALA A 74 22.00 42.49 -41.01
C ALA A 74 22.28 40.96 -41.02
N PRO A 75 23.26 40.47 -41.78
CA PRO A 75 23.51 39.03 -41.95
C PRO A 75 24.11 38.36 -40.71
N ALA A 76 23.72 37.10 -40.50
CA ALA A 76 23.99 36.29 -39.31
C ALA A 76 25.48 35.91 -39.15
N SER A 77 25.98 35.99 -37.91
CA SER A 77 27.26 35.42 -37.48
C SER A 77 27.12 33.93 -37.12
N PRO A 78 28.18 33.10 -37.28
CA PRO A 78 28.10 31.66 -37.03
C PRO A 78 27.96 31.33 -35.53
N PRO A 79 27.35 30.19 -35.17
CA PRO A 79 27.04 29.85 -33.80
C PRO A 79 28.30 29.42 -33.01
N ALA A 80 28.34 29.82 -31.74
CA ALA A 80 29.36 29.39 -30.78
C ALA A 80 29.21 27.89 -30.46
N PRO A 81 30.32 27.17 -30.17
CA PRO A 81 30.28 25.74 -29.85
C PRO A 81 29.54 25.46 -28.54
N GLN A 82 28.68 24.44 -28.55
CA GLN A 82 27.90 24.02 -27.39
C GLN A 82 28.77 23.38 -26.30
N PRO A 83 28.47 23.60 -25.01
CA PRO A 83 29.14 22.94 -23.91
C PRO A 83 28.79 21.44 -23.86
N PRO A 84 29.70 20.59 -23.34
CA PRO A 84 29.47 19.15 -23.26
C PRO A 84 28.30 18.80 -22.31
N PRO A 85 27.60 17.67 -22.56
CA PRO A 85 26.47 17.25 -21.74
C PRO A 85 26.92 16.91 -20.31
N PRO A 86 26.06 17.14 -19.30
CA PRO A 86 26.37 16.81 -17.91
C PRO A 86 26.55 15.30 -17.73
N ALA A 87 27.53 14.94 -16.89
CA ALA A 87 27.81 13.55 -16.55
C ALA A 87 26.59 12.86 -15.93
N SER A 88 26.35 11.60 -16.32
CA SER A 88 25.26 10.79 -15.81
C SER A 88 25.33 10.64 -14.29
N PRO A 89 24.17 10.69 -13.58
CA PRO A 89 24.15 10.47 -12.14
C PRO A 89 24.63 9.05 -11.78
N PRO A 90 25.24 8.87 -10.60
CA PRO A 90 25.70 7.56 -10.15
C PRO A 90 24.53 6.57 -10.03
N PRO A 91 24.76 5.27 -10.30
CA PRO A 91 23.73 4.24 -10.19
C PRO A 91 23.18 4.19 -8.76
N GLN A 92 21.86 4.09 -8.64
CA GLN A 92 21.20 3.95 -7.34
C GLN A 92 21.64 2.64 -6.66
N PRO A 93 21.77 2.63 -5.32
CA PRO A 93 22.07 1.42 -4.59
C PRO A 93 20.96 0.36 -4.78
N PRO A 94 21.31 -0.94 -4.77
CA PRO A 94 20.32 -2.00 -4.88
C PRO A 94 19.31 -1.93 -3.72
N PRO A 95 18.04 -2.30 -3.96
CA PRO A 95 17.04 -2.33 -2.90
C PRO A 95 17.45 -3.34 -1.80
N PRO A 96 17.05 -3.09 -0.54
CA PRO A 96 17.31 -4.02 0.54
C PRO A 96 16.69 -5.40 0.24
N PRO A 97 17.31 -6.50 0.70
CA PRO A 97 16.74 -7.83 0.55
C PRO A 97 15.35 -7.89 1.20
N ALA A 98 14.42 -8.55 0.51
CA ALA A 98 13.08 -8.78 1.04
C ALA A 98 13.17 -9.45 2.42
N PRO A 99 12.31 -9.06 3.39
CA PRO A 99 12.25 -9.74 4.68
C PRO A 99 12.04 -11.24 4.45
N GLN A 100 12.79 -12.07 5.19
CA GLN A 100 12.61 -13.52 5.10
C GLN A 100 11.17 -13.88 5.45
N PRO A 101 10.53 -14.80 4.71
CA PRO A 101 9.18 -15.22 5.00
C PRO A 101 9.13 -15.75 6.44
N PRO A 102 8.06 -15.42 7.20
CA PRO A 102 7.90 -15.91 8.55
C PRO A 102 7.89 -17.45 8.55
N PRO A 103 8.24 -18.09 9.69
CA PRO A 103 8.07 -19.53 9.83
C PRO A 103 6.63 -19.95 9.49
N PRO A 104 6.42 -21.17 8.97
CA PRO A 104 5.11 -21.62 8.54
C PRO A 104 4.09 -21.44 9.67
N PRO A 105 2.92 -20.85 9.39
CA PRO A 105 1.97 -20.49 10.42
C PRO A 105 1.50 -21.74 11.17
N ALA A 106 1.15 -21.56 12.46
CA ALA A 106 0.40 -22.57 13.22
C ALA A 106 -1.03 -22.77 12.66
N SER A 107 -1.47 -21.89 11.76
CA SER A 107 -2.69 -21.99 10.96
C SER A 107 -2.43 -22.86 9.73
N PRO A 108 -3.38 -23.74 9.32
CA PRO A 108 -3.29 -24.47 8.05
C PRO A 108 -3.37 -23.57 6.81
N TYR A 109 -3.62 -22.26 6.97
CA TYR A 109 -3.63 -21.29 5.88
C TYR A 109 -2.47 -20.31 6.01
N PRO A 110 -1.94 -19.81 4.88
CA PRO A 110 -0.97 -18.73 4.89
C PRO A 110 -1.55 -17.49 5.58
N PRO A 111 -0.69 -16.56 6.05
CA PRO A 111 -1.14 -15.23 6.47
C PRO A 111 -2.01 -14.56 5.39
N PRO A 112 -2.89 -13.61 5.76
CA PRO A 112 -3.70 -12.90 4.79
C PRO A 112 -2.85 -12.21 3.72
N LEU A 113 -3.35 -12.20 2.48
CA LEU A 113 -2.75 -11.35 1.45
C LEU A 113 -3.34 -9.95 1.63
N GLU A 114 -2.55 -8.96 2.00
CA GLU A 114 -3.08 -7.62 2.25
C GLU A 114 -3.31 -6.83 0.96
N GLN A 115 -4.15 -5.80 1.03
CA GLN A 115 -4.23 -4.75 0.03
C GLN A 115 -2.88 -4.06 -0.10
N HIS A 116 -2.50 -3.78 -1.32
CA HIS A 116 -1.17 -3.28 -1.63
C HIS A 116 -1.25 -2.31 -2.80
N LEU A 117 -0.27 -1.42 -2.85
CA LEU A 117 -0.26 -0.28 -3.76
C LEU A 117 0.91 -0.39 -4.72
N ARG A 118 0.75 0.15 -5.93
CA ARG A 118 1.84 0.16 -6.90
C ARG A 118 3.09 0.81 -6.32
N ASP A 119 4.24 0.22 -6.62
CA ASP A 119 5.55 0.63 -6.12
C ASP A 119 5.80 2.14 -6.35
N GLU A 120 5.36 2.69 -7.49
CA GLU A 120 5.59 4.08 -7.87
C GLU A 120 4.82 5.10 -7.02
N LEU A 121 3.78 4.66 -6.30
CA LEU A 121 2.98 5.54 -5.44
C LEU A 121 3.62 5.78 -4.07
N PHE A 122 4.57 4.94 -3.65
CA PHE A 122 5.31 5.15 -2.41
C PHE A 122 6.32 6.29 -2.58
N ARG A 123 6.09 7.42 -1.89
CA ARG A 123 6.98 8.59 -1.92
C ARG A 123 8.40 8.22 -1.52
N ALA A 124 9.40 8.69 -2.27
CA ALA A 124 10.81 8.41 -1.97
C ALA A 124 11.24 8.95 -0.58
N ILE A 125 10.69 10.10 -0.19
CA ILE A 125 10.93 10.76 1.10
C ILE A 125 9.61 11.32 1.64
N VAL A 126 9.58 11.63 2.94
CA VAL A 126 8.42 12.31 3.55
C VAL A 126 8.28 13.71 2.96
N PRO A 127 7.14 14.05 2.33
CA PRO A 127 6.92 15.37 1.73
C PRO A 127 6.72 16.46 2.78
N ALA A 128 6.93 17.72 2.39
CA ALA A 128 6.60 18.88 3.22
C ALA A 128 5.09 18.92 3.53
N LYS A 129 4.77 19.33 4.76
CA LYS A 129 3.41 19.31 5.31
C LYS A 129 2.85 20.73 5.36
N SER A 130 1.66 20.92 4.80
CA SER A 130 0.98 22.22 4.74
C SER A 130 -0.45 22.18 5.27
N GLN A 131 -0.96 21.01 5.68
CA GLN A 131 -2.26 20.88 6.34
C GLN A 131 -2.22 19.78 7.40
N ASN A 132 -3.10 19.86 8.39
CA ASN A 132 -3.14 18.89 9.48
C ASN A 132 -3.77 17.57 9.04
N PHE A 133 -4.84 17.62 8.23
CA PHE A 133 -5.62 16.45 7.86
C PHE A 133 -5.91 16.41 6.36
N SER A 134 -5.90 15.21 5.79
CA SER A 134 -6.39 14.99 4.42
C SER A 134 -7.86 15.37 4.32
N THR A 135 -8.27 15.94 3.19
CA THR A 135 -9.64 16.39 2.95
C THR A 135 -10.64 15.24 3.00
N VAL A 136 -10.33 14.12 2.34
CA VAL A 136 -11.26 12.98 2.28
C VAL A 136 -11.38 12.37 3.66
N VAL A 137 -12.60 12.34 4.20
CA VAL A 137 -12.96 11.65 5.43
C VAL A 137 -13.84 10.47 5.04
N PRO A 138 -13.41 9.23 5.27
CA PRO A 138 -14.17 8.11 4.74
C PRO A 138 -15.59 8.06 5.30
N GLY A 139 -16.55 7.67 4.47
CA GLY A 139 -17.97 7.60 4.86
C GLY A 139 -18.71 8.94 4.84
N LEU A 140 -17.99 10.07 4.85
CA LEU A 140 -18.58 11.38 4.68
C LEU A 140 -18.49 11.79 3.19
N GLN A 141 -19.50 11.41 2.40
CA GLN A 141 -19.49 11.58 0.93
C GLN A 141 -19.24 13.03 0.48
N SER A 142 -19.66 14.04 1.25
CA SER A 142 -19.42 15.46 0.93
C SER A 142 -17.93 15.82 0.89
N THR A 143 -17.03 15.00 1.46
CA THR A 143 -15.58 15.21 1.42
C THR A 143 -14.88 14.54 0.23
N TYR A 144 -15.59 13.72 -0.55
CA TYR A 144 -15.06 12.97 -1.69
C TYR A 144 -15.00 13.89 -2.92
N LYS A 145 -14.19 14.94 -2.82
CA LYS A 145 -14.05 15.99 -3.85
C LYS A 145 -13.12 15.61 -5.01
N PHE A 146 -12.34 14.54 -4.85
CA PHE A 146 -11.44 14.02 -5.88
C PHE A 146 -12.17 12.95 -6.67
N ARG A 147 -13.11 13.39 -7.49
CA ARG A 147 -13.85 12.55 -8.41
C ARG A 147 -13.99 13.27 -9.72
N ALA A 148 -13.76 12.55 -10.81
CA ALA A 148 -14.23 13.02 -12.10
C ALA A 148 -15.74 12.79 -12.21
N ASP A 149 -16.45 13.72 -12.81
CA ASP A 149 -17.81 13.45 -13.30
C ASP A 149 -17.72 12.65 -14.62
N ALA A 150 -18.72 11.81 -14.89
CA ALA A 150 -18.82 11.08 -16.15
C ALA A 150 -18.96 12.00 -17.38
N SER A 151 -19.29 13.28 -17.17
CA SER A 151 -19.28 14.32 -18.20
C SER A 151 -17.88 14.89 -18.52
N GLN A 152 -16.86 14.57 -17.71
CA GLN A 152 -15.52 15.14 -17.83
C GLN A 152 -14.57 14.23 -18.64
N PRO A 153 -13.60 14.82 -19.35
CA PRO A 153 -12.61 14.04 -20.10
C PRO A 153 -11.66 13.28 -19.13
N PRO A 154 -11.01 12.19 -19.58
CA PRO A 154 -10.22 11.29 -18.72
C PRO A 154 -9.04 11.97 -18.04
N ARG A 155 -8.48 13.01 -18.67
CA ARG A 155 -7.43 13.82 -18.06
C ARG A 155 -7.87 14.40 -16.70
N GLU A 156 -9.17 14.63 -16.50
CA GLU A 156 -9.72 15.06 -15.22
C GLU A 156 -9.77 13.92 -14.20
N VAL A 157 -9.95 12.66 -14.62
CA VAL A 157 -9.82 11.49 -13.74
C VAL A 157 -8.38 11.38 -13.24
N LEU A 158 -7.40 11.48 -14.14
CA LEU A 158 -5.98 11.45 -13.80
C LEU A 158 -5.58 12.65 -12.93
N ALA A 159 -6.13 13.83 -13.20
CA ALA A 159 -5.91 15.02 -12.37
C ALA A 159 -6.55 14.89 -10.99
N ALA A 160 -7.75 14.30 -10.89
CA ALA A 160 -8.42 14.01 -9.63
C ALA A 160 -7.61 13.01 -8.79
N GLU A 161 -7.09 11.96 -9.40
CA GLU A 161 -6.19 10.98 -8.76
C GLU A 161 -4.92 11.66 -8.24
N ALA A 162 -4.25 12.45 -9.08
CA ALA A 162 -3.07 13.20 -8.66
C ALA A 162 -3.38 14.18 -7.51
N GLY A 163 -4.54 14.85 -7.57
CA GLY A 163 -5.03 15.73 -6.53
C GLY A 163 -5.30 15.01 -5.20
N TYR A 164 -5.87 13.80 -5.25
CA TYR A 164 -6.13 12.95 -4.10
C TYR A 164 -4.84 12.58 -3.37
N TYR A 165 -3.84 12.05 -4.10
CA TYR A 165 -2.54 11.71 -3.51
C TYR A 165 -1.74 12.94 -3.07
N ALA A 166 -1.85 14.07 -3.76
CA ALA A 166 -1.21 15.32 -3.36
C ALA A 166 -1.79 15.90 -2.06
N ASP A 167 -3.11 15.81 -1.89
CA ASP A 167 -3.80 16.25 -0.68
C ASP A 167 -3.41 15.41 0.54
N MET A 168 -3.34 14.09 0.39
CA MET A 168 -2.79 13.22 1.45
C MET A 168 -1.31 13.53 1.70
N ALA A 169 -0.50 13.69 0.65
CA ALA A 169 0.93 13.96 0.79
C ALA A 169 1.24 15.23 1.58
N ARG A 170 0.50 16.32 1.36
CA ARG A 170 0.70 17.56 2.12
C ARG A 170 0.08 17.55 3.53
N SER A 171 -0.62 16.47 3.91
CA SER A 171 -1.27 16.31 5.21
C SER A 171 -0.37 15.66 6.25
N LEU A 172 -0.48 16.11 7.51
CA LEU A 172 0.13 15.41 8.65
C LEU A 172 -0.55 14.04 8.85
N PHE A 173 -1.87 14.05 8.95
CA PHE A 173 -2.68 12.88 9.25
C PHE A 173 -3.74 12.63 8.17
N ALA A 174 -4.19 11.38 8.06
CA ALA A 174 -5.34 11.03 7.25
C ALA A 174 -6.22 10.03 8.00
N VAL A 175 -7.53 10.31 8.04
CA VAL A 175 -8.49 9.46 8.75
C VAL A 175 -8.76 8.20 7.94
N THR A 176 -8.75 7.06 8.62
CA THR A 176 -9.18 5.76 8.09
C THR A 176 -9.89 4.95 9.18
N TYR A 177 -10.61 3.91 8.77
CA TYR A 177 -11.31 2.98 9.66
C TYR A 177 -11.77 1.76 8.87
N LYS A 178 -12.36 0.76 9.54
CA LYS A 178 -12.92 -0.43 8.89
C LYS A 178 -14.03 -0.05 7.90
N LYS A 179 -13.95 -0.54 6.66
CA LYS A 179 -15.00 -0.37 5.65
C LYS A 179 -15.81 -1.65 5.47
N GLY A 180 -15.85 -2.18 4.24
CA GLY A 180 -16.34 -3.54 4.00
C GLY A 180 -15.51 -4.55 4.79
N GLY A 181 -14.19 -4.34 4.82
CA GLY A 181 -13.23 -5.08 5.61
C GLY A 181 -12.33 -4.19 6.48
N TRP A 182 -11.56 -4.80 7.36
CA TRP A 182 -10.43 -4.20 8.07
C TRP A 182 -9.29 -3.83 7.14
N ASP A 183 -8.98 -4.68 6.17
CA ASP A 183 -7.94 -4.41 5.19
C ASP A 183 -8.54 -3.72 3.95
N CYS A 184 -8.08 -2.49 3.70
CA CYS A 184 -8.62 -1.58 2.69
C CYS A 184 -7.49 -0.79 2.03
N LEU A 185 -7.59 -0.55 0.72
CA LEU A 185 -6.57 0.15 -0.06
C LEU A 185 -6.20 1.54 0.49
N ARG A 186 -7.13 2.21 1.18
CA ARG A 186 -6.85 3.51 1.79
C ARG A 186 -5.70 3.48 2.80
N HIS A 187 -5.50 2.38 3.52
CA HIS A 187 -4.43 2.29 4.53
C HIS A 187 -3.05 2.38 3.89
N PRO A 188 -2.70 1.54 2.88
CA PRO A 188 -1.44 1.70 2.17
C PRO A 188 -1.37 3.03 1.38
N GLU A 189 -2.48 3.59 0.87
CA GLU A 189 -2.45 4.91 0.21
C GLU A 189 -1.99 6.04 1.14
N ILE A 190 -2.44 6.04 2.39
CA ILE A 190 -2.03 7.03 3.40
C ILE A 190 -0.53 6.88 3.69
N VAL A 191 -0.08 5.64 3.94
CA VAL A 191 1.32 5.34 4.22
C VAL A 191 2.21 5.71 3.03
N ALA A 192 1.82 5.33 1.81
CA ALA A 192 2.55 5.60 0.58
C ALA A 192 2.66 7.11 0.28
N SER A 193 1.62 7.87 0.63
CA SER A 193 1.62 9.34 0.52
C SER A 193 2.55 10.01 1.55
N GLY A 194 3.08 9.25 2.52
CA GLY A 194 3.90 9.75 3.60
C GLY A 194 3.09 10.55 4.63
N ALA A 195 1.82 10.20 4.87
CA ALA A 195 1.02 10.73 5.96
C ALA A 195 0.80 9.65 7.04
N LEU A 196 0.40 10.06 8.24
CA LEU A 196 0.13 9.14 9.35
C LEU A 196 -1.35 8.71 9.37
N PRO A 197 -1.67 7.41 9.34
CA PRO A 197 -3.05 6.94 9.40
C PRO A 197 -3.62 7.07 10.81
N LEU A 198 -4.77 7.73 10.93
CA LEU A 198 -5.58 7.74 12.15
C LEU A 198 -6.71 6.72 11.99
N PHE A 199 -6.48 5.52 12.52
CA PHE A 199 -7.36 4.36 12.36
C PHE A 199 -8.34 4.28 13.53
N THR A 200 -9.51 4.91 13.41
CA THR A 200 -10.34 5.28 14.57
C THR A 200 -10.97 4.11 15.33
N ASP A 201 -11.14 2.96 14.67
CA ASP A 201 -11.76 1.74 15.20
C ASP A 201 -10.79 0.57 15.33
N ILE A 202 -9.48 0.81 15.22
CA ILE A 202 -8.45 -0.25 15.23
C ILE A 202 -8.45 -1.12 16.50
N LYS A 203 -8.99 -0.63 17.62
CA LYS A 203 -9.17 -1.41 18.85
C LYS A 203 -10.13 -2.61 18.66
N GLY A 204 -10.96 -2.59 17.62
CA GLY A 204 -11.84 -3.69 17.25
C GLY A 204 -11.24 -4.72 16.29
N LEU A 205 -10.00 -4.50 15.83
CA LEU A 205 -9.33 -5.37 14.85
C LEU A 205 -9.16 -6.79 15.41
N PRO A 206 -9.64 -7.83 14.71
CA PRO A 206 -9.42 -9.22 15.11
C PRO A 206 -7.93 -9.60 15.08
N PRO A 207 -7.47 -10.47 15.98
CA PRO A 207 -6.09 -10.97 15.96
C PRO A 207 -5.77 -11.67 14.63
N GLY A 208 -4.59 -11.37 14.07
CA GLY A 208 -4.10 -11.97 12.83
C GLY A 208 -4.65 -11.34 11.54
N THR A 209 -5.49 -10.32 11.64
CA THR A 209 -5.91 -9.48 10.51
C THR A 209 -4.90 -8.35 10.27
N MET A 210 -4.69 -7.94 9.01
CA MET A 210 -3.72 -6.90 8.64
C MET A 210 -2.28 -7.23 9.05
N ALA A 211 -1.85 -8.47 8.82
CA ALA A 211 -0.58 -9.01 9.28
C ALA A 211 0.65 -8.30 8.67
N ALA A 212 0.54 -7.74 7.46
CA ALA A 212 1.62 -6.97 6.83
C ALA A 212 1.67 -5.49 7.26
N HIS A 213 0.69 -5.04 8.05
CA HIS A 213 0.62 -3.68 8.58
C HIS A 213 1.18 -3.58 10.01
N PRO A 214 1.77 -2.43 10.39
CA PRO A 214 2.22 -2.18 11.76
C PRO A 214 1.03 -1.73 12.65
N VAL A 215 0.11 -2.66 12.92
CA VAL A 215 -1.16 -2.37 13.58
C VAL A 215 -1.01 -1.77 14.99
N GLU A 216 0.03 -2.14 15.75
CA GLU A 216 0.26 -1.51 17.06
C GLU A 216 0.69 -0.05 16.92
N VAL A 217 1.48 0.28 15.88
CA VAL A 217 1.86 1.67 15.60
C VAL A 217 0.62 2.47 15.25
N TYR A 218 -0.26 1.96 14.40
CA TYR A 218 -1.52 2.63 14.07
C TYR A 218 -2.40 2.88 15.31
N ALA A 219 -2.44 1.94 16.25
CA ALA A 219 -3.16 2.13 17.51
C ALA A 219 -2.55 3.25 18.36
N LEU A 220 -1.21 3.34 18.44
CA LEU A 220 -0.50 4.41 19.14
C LEU A 220 -0.69 5.78 18.48
N LEU A 221 -0.83 5.85 17.15
CA LEU A 221 -1.08 7.11 16.44
C LEU A 221 -2.39 7.78 16.86
N ASN A 222 -3.38 7.01 17.30
CA ASN A 222 -4.62 7.57 17.85
C ASN A 222 -4.43 8.24 19.23
N GLU A 223 -3.30 8.01 19.87
CA GLU A 223 -2.92 8.56 21.17
C GLU A 223 -1.81 9.63 21.02
N TRP A 224 -1.63 10.15 19.79
CA TRP A 224 -0.62 11.17 19.49
C TRP A 224 -0.77 12.39 20.41
N PRO A 225 0.32 12.91 21.02
CA PRO A 225 0.24 14.08 21.88
C PRO A 225 -0.41 15.29 21.20
N GLY A 226 -1.35 15.95 21.87
CA GLY A 226 -2.11 17.07 21.32
C GLY A 226 -3.23 16.69 20.36
N LEU A 227 -3.45 15.39 20.09
CA LEU A 227 -4.55 14.90 19.28
C LEU A 227 -5.74 14.46 20.14
N GLU A 228 -6.91 15.06 19.92
CA GLU A 228 -8.16 14.65 20.54
C GLU A 228 -9.01 13.82 19.57
N VAL A 229 -8.72 12.52 19.56
CA VAL A 229 -9.47 11.51 18.78
C VAL A 229 -10.81 11.14 19.46
N ARG A 230 -11.09 11.65 20.68
CA ARG A 230 -12.34 11.36 21.40
C ARG A 230 -13.53 12.00 20.67
N GLY A 231 -14.48 11.16 20.25
CA GLY A 231 -15.68 11.58 19.52
C GLY A 231 -15.61 11.39 18.01
N LEU A 232 -14.56 10.75 17.49
CA LEU A 232 -14.55 10.30 16.10
C LEU A 232 -15.52 9.12 15.95
N PRO A 233 -16.54 9.23 15.08
CA PRO A 233 -17.44 8.12 14.86
C PRO A 233 -16.69 6.92 14.27
N GLY A 234 -16.96 5.75 14.86
CA GLY A 234 -16.20 4.53 14.61
C GLY A 234 -16.06 3.65 15.86
N THR A 235 -16.24 4.19 17.08
CA THR A 235 -16.47 3.35 18.27
C THR A 235 -17.87 2.72 18.19
N PRO A 236 -18.00 1.40 17.95
CA PRO A 236 -19.31 0.77 17.94
C PRO A 236 -19.82 0.70 19.39
N PRO A 237 -21.10 1.00 19.67
CA PRO A 237 -21.74 0.53 20.88
C PRO A 237 -21.97 -0.99 20.73
N GLY A 238 -20.98 -1.79 21.10
CA GLY A 238 -21.09 -3.25 21.14
C GLY A 238 -21.00 -3.94 19.77
N ALA A 239 -20.50 -5.17 19.80
CA ALA A 239 -20.40 -6.04 18.64
C ALA A 239 -21.80 -6.33 18.06
N GLY A 240 -22.02 -5.99 16.78
CA GLY A 240 -23.17 -6.44 16.01
C GLY A 240 -24.16 -5.38 15.52
N ALA A 241 -23.97 -4.10 15.83
CA ALA A 241 -24.81 -3.04 15.26
C ALA A 241 -24.07 -2.34 14.10
N THR A 242 -24.69 -2.30 12.92
CA THR A 242 -24.46 -1.25 11.93
C THR A 242 -24.50 0.09 12.67
N PRO A 243 -23.49 0.98 12.59
CA PRO A 243 -23.52 2.21 13.38
C PRO A 243 -24.75 3.01 12.96
N PRO A 244 -25.71 3.26 13.87
CA PRO A 244 -26.77 4.19 13.58
C PRO A 244 -26.13 5.57 13.52
N GLY A 245 -26.10 6.16 12.32
CA GLY A 245 -25.97 7.59 12.11
C GLY A 245 -25.07 8.35 13.09
N GLY A 246 -23.77 8.19 12.94
CA GLY A 246 -22.80 9.16 13.41
C GLY A 246 -21.75 9.24 12.33
N TYR A 247 -21.99 10.02 11.28
CA TYR A 247 -20.92 10.38 10.36
C TYR A 247 -20.26 11.61 10.94
N PHE A 248 -18.93 11.67 10.85
CA PHE A 248 -18.06 12.77 11.24
C PHE A 248 -18.80 14.13 11.17
N SER A 249 -19.22 14.69 12.32
CA SER A 249 -19.99 15.95 12.36
C SER A 249 -19.11 17.18 12.57
N GLY A 250 -17.81 17.00 12.84
CA GLY A 250 -16.82 18.06 13.00
C GLY A 250 -15.79 18.07 11.86
N GLN A 251 -15.13 19.20 11.63
CA GLN A 251 -13.98 19.24 10.72
C GLN A 251 -12.78 18.58 11.40
N PRO A 252 -12.02 17.66 10.75
CA PRO A 252 -10.82 17.07 11.35
C PRO A 252 -9.81 18.10 11.86
N SER A 253 -9.78 19.29 11.27
CA SER A 253 -8.90 20.40 11.67
C SER A 253 -9.00 20.79 13.14
N SER A 254 -10.11 20.50 13.84
CA SER A 254 -10.25 20.79 15.27
C SER A 254 -9.68 19.71 16.21
N LEU A 255 -9.17 18.59 15.67
CA LEU A 255 -8.69 17.47 16.48
C LEU A 255 -7.28 17.69 17.02
N LEU A 256 -6.48 18.53 16.35
CA LEU A 256 -5.13 18.84 16.77
C LEU A 256 -5.13 20.15 17.58
N LYS A 257 -4.86 20.05 18.88
CA LYS A 257 -4.85 21.19 19.83
C LYS A 257 -3.49 21.85 19.98
N GLU A 258 -2.43 21.14 19.62
CA GLU A 258 -1.05 21.56 19.79
C GLU A 258 -0.25 21.29 18.52
N ASP A 259 0.85 22.01 18.32
CA ASP A 259 1.74 21.75 17.20
C ASP A 259 2.37 20.36 17.33
N VAL A 260 2.48 19.67 16.19
CA VAL A 260 3.11 18.35 16.15
C VAL A 260 4.63 18.48 16.34
N ASP A 261 5.18 17.64 17.21
CA ASP A 261 6.64 17.42 17.29
C ASP A 261 7.14 16.95 15.91
N ARG A 262 7.87 17.85 15.24
CA ARG A 262 8.32 17.63 13.86
C ARG A 262 9.35 16.52 13.75
N GLU A 263 10.22 16.35 14.74
CA GLU A 263 11.25 15.31 14.72
C GLU A 263 10.61 13.94 14.90
N MET A 264 9.73 13.81 15.89
CA MET A 264 8.97 12.58 16.13
C MET A 264 8.12 12.22 14.90
N TYR A 265 7.40 13.20 14.33
CA TYR A 265 6.58 12.99 13.13
C TYR A 265 7.43 12.51 11.96
N GLN A 266 8.55 13.18 11.69
CA GLN A 266 9.44 12.81 10.59
C GLN A 266 9.97 11.39 10.75
N LEU A 267 10.37 11.01 11.98
CA LEU A 267 10.89 9.68 12.29
C LEU A 267 9.84 8.60 12.06
N VAL A 268 8.65 8.74 12.64
CA VAL A 268 7.57 7.74 12.54
C VAL A 268 7.09 7.62 11.09
N THR A 269 6.90 8.75 10.41
CA THR A 269 6.43 8.76 9.02
C THR A 269 7.45 8.13 8.08
N SER A 270 8.75 8.40 8.25
CA SER A 270 9.81 7.78 7.45
C SER A 270 9.90 6.27 7.67
N ALA A 271 9.72 5.82 8.91
CA ALA A 271 9.69 4.40 9.24
C ALA A 271 8.49 3.69 8.61
N LEU A 272 7.28 4.26 8.74
CA LEU A 272 6.07 3.72 8.12
C LEU A 272 6.15 3.69 6.60
N LEU A 273 6.66 4.74 5.96
CA LEU A 273 6.84 4.81 4.52
C LEU A 273 7.82 3.74 4.02
N SER A 274 8.91 3.53 4.75
CA SER A 274 9.91 2.49 4.44
C SER A 274 9.35 1.09 4.62
N LEU A 275 8.66 0.83 5.74
CA LEU A 275 8.01 -0.45 6.02
C LEU A 275 6.92 -0.75 4.98
N GLY A 276 6.04 0.22 4.72
CA GLY A 276 4.97 0.10 3.75
C GLY A 276 5.49 -0.23 2.35
N ARG A 277 6.59 0.40 1.90
CA ARG A 277 7.21 0.02 0.62
C ARG A 277 7.69 -1.43 0.63
N ALA A 278 8.24 -1.88 1.75
CA ALA A 278 8.81 -3.22 1.90
C ALA A 278 7.76 -4.34 2.09
N THR A 279 6.53 -4.01 2.50
CA THR A 279 5.50 -5.02 2.82
C THR A 279 4.16 -4.82 2.12
N LEU A 280 3.84 -3.62 1.65
CA LEU A 280 2.54 -3.23 1.08
C LEU A 280 2.66 -2.72 -0.37
N SER A 281 3.82 -2.89 -1.02
CA SER A 281 3.96 -2.62 -2.45
C SER A 281 3.54 -3.83 -3.30
N THR A 282 3.14 -3.57 -4.54
CA THR A 282 2.81 -4.63 -5.51
C THR A 282 3.93 -5.65 -5.66
N ARG A 283 5.17 -5.20 -5.80
CA ARG A 283 6.32 -6.09 -5.90
C ARG A 283 6.56 -6.87 -4.61
N ALA A 284 6.52 -6.21 -3.45
CA ALA A 284 6.76 -6.88 -2.18
C ALA A 284 5.72 -7.98 -1.91
N MET A 285 4.45 -7.70 -2.17
CA MET A 285 3.37 -8.64 -1.94
C MET A 285 3.43 -9.83 -2.91
N ALA A 286 3.70 -9.60 -4.20
CA ALA A 286 3.90 -10.67 -5.16
C ALA A 286 5.14 -11.52 -4.86
N ALA A 287 6.24 -10.90 -4.44
CA ALA A 287 7.47 -11.60 -4.06
C ALA A 287 7.24 -12.46 -2.81
N TRP A 288 6.49 -11.94 -1.83
CA TRP A 288 6.10 -12.69 -0.65
C TRP A 288 5.22 -13.89 -1.00
N LEU A 289 4.20 -13.72 -1.85
CA LEU A 289 3.34 -14.81 -2.31
C LEU A 289 4.17 -15.87 -3.05
N ALA A 290 5.01 -15.45 -3.99
CA ALA A 290 5.88 -16.34 -4.76
C ALA A 290 6.83 -17.13 -3.85
N ALA A 291 7.48 -16.47 -2.88
CA ALA A 291 8.35 -17.12 -1.92
C ALA A 291 7.61 -18.10 -0.99
N THR A 292 6.39 -17.74 -0.57
CA THR A 292 5.55 -18.56 0.31
C THR A 292 5.11 -19.86 -0.38
N VAL A 293 4.71 -19.77 -1.65
CA VAL A 293 4.22 -20.89 -2.44
C VAL A 293 5.38 -21.69 -3.09
N GLY A 294 6.54 -21.06 -3.26
CA GLY A 294 7.71 -21.65 -3.94
C GLY A 294 7.73 -21.44 -5.46
N ILE A 295 7.08 -20.37 -5.94
CA ILE A 295 7.11 -19.94 -7.34
C ILE A 295 8.44 -19.22 -7.62
N LYS A 296 9.06 -19.57 -8.74
CA LYS A 296 10.32 -19.01 -9.24
C LYS A 296 10.06 -18.08 -10.43
N PRO A 297 10.99 -17.16 -10.74
CA PRO A 297 10.82 -16.22 -11.86
C PRO A 297 10.60 -16.88 -13.24
N ASP A 298 11.17 -18.07 -13.45
CA ASP A 298 11.12 -18.81 -14.72
C ASP A 298 10.00 -19.86 -14.79
N ASP A 299 9.21 -20.03 -13.72
CA ASP A 299 8.09 -20.98 -13.71
C ASP A 299 6.99 -20.51 -14.68
N ALA A 300 6.34 -21.45 -15.37
CA ALA A 300 5.19 -21.18 -16.20
C ALA A 300 3.94 -21.01 -15.32
N VAL A 301 3.54 -19.75 -15.07
CA VAL A 301 2.42 -19.43 -14.18
C VAL A 301 1.20 -18.97 -14.99
N LEU A 302 0.04 -19.58 -14.74
CA LEU A 302 -1.27 -19.08 -15.19
C LEU A 302 -1.93 -18.28 -14.06
N TYR A 303 -2.28 -17.02 -14.32
CA TYR A 303 -3.06 -16.15 -13.44
C TYR A 303 -4.50 -16.06 -13.94
N VAL A 304 -5.41 -16.84 -13.35
CA VAL A 304 -6.83 -16.86 -13.71
C VAL A 304 -7.54 -15.72 -12.98
N THR A 305 -8.16 -14.82 -13.73
CA THR A 305 -8.90 -13.65 -13.24
C THR A 305 -10.28 -13.57 -13.91
N ASP A 306 -10.85 -12.38 -14.06
CA ASP A 306 -12.04 -12.10 -14.88
C ASP A 306 -11.81 -10.96 -15.88
N ASP A 307 -12.68 -10.87 -16.89
CA ASP A 307 -12.76 -9.77 -17.86
C ASP A 307 -14.00 -8.91 -17.65
N GLY A 308 -14.75 -9.17 -16.57
CA GLY A 308 -15.96 -8.44 -16.21
C GLY A 308 -15.65 -7.06 -15.65
N HIS A 309 -16.65 -6.17 -15.72
CA HIS A 309 -16.57 -4.87 -15.06
C HIS A 309 -16.49 -5.01 -13.53
N GLY A 310 -15.84 -4.04 -12.88
CA GLY A 310 -15.72 -3.94 -11.44
C GLY A 310 -14.45 -4.58 -10.91
N ALA A 311 -13.61 -3.75 -10.28
CA ALA A 311 -12.32 -4.16 -9.75
C ALA A 311 -12.38 -5.06 -8.51
N ASP A 312 -11.33 -5.86 -8.38
CA ASP A 312 -10.91 -6.43 -7.11
C ASP A 312 -9.49 -5.93 -6.91
N TYR A 313 -9.34 -4.90 -6.06
CA TYR A 313 -8.04 -4.27 -5.82
C TYR A 313 -6.95 -5.28 -5.53
N GLN A 314 -7.24 -6.31 -4.72
CA GLN A 314 -6.25 -7.29 -4.33
C GLN A 314 -5.78 -8.13 -5.53
N SER A 315 -6.71 -8.58 -6.38
CA SER A 315 -6.39 -9.28 -7.62
C SER A 315 -5.64 -8.39 -8.61
N ASP A 316 -6.10 -7.17 -8.76
CA ASP A 316 -5.66 -6.26 -9.82
C ASP A 316 -4.27 -5.71 -9.55
N THR A 317 -4.02 -5.30 -8.30
CA THR A 317 -2.69 -4.87 -7.88
C THR A 317 -1.74 -6.06 -7.80
N LEU A 318 -2.20 -7.27 -7.46
CA LEU A 318 -1.32 -8.44 -7.41
C LEU A 318 -0.77 -8.75 -8.80
N LEU A 319 -1.58 -8.62 -9.86
CA LEU A 319 -1.11 -8.81 -11.23
C LEU A 319 0.04 -7.85 -11.60
N HIS A 320 0.00 -6.59 -11.14
CA HIS A 320 1.15 -5.66 -11.30
C HIS A 320 2.42 -6.23 -10.68
N GLY A 321 2.32 -6.75 -9.46
CA GLY A 321 3.45 -7.33 -8.75
C GLY A 321 3.97 -8.62 -9.40
N LEU A 322 3.07 -9.52 -9.78
CA LEU A 322 3.40 -10.79 -10.41
C LEU A 322 4.14 -10.59 -11.73
N ARG A 323 3.77 -9.58 -12.51
CA ARG A 323 4.49 -9.20 -13.75
C ARG A 323 5.93 -8.76 -13.50
N ALA A 324 6.23 -8.21 -12.33
CA ALA A 324 7.59 -7.83 -11.96
C ALA A 324 8.41 -9.02 -11.41
N VAL A 325 7.75 -9.98 -10.74
CA VAL A 325 8.41 -11.11 -10.06
C VAL A 325 8.52 -12.36 -10.94
N VAL A 326 7.51 -12.59 -11.79
CA VAL A 326 7.40 -13.70 -12.75
C VAL A 326 7.04 -13.11 -14.11
N PRO A 327 8.03 -12.62 -14.89
CA PRO A 327 7.78 -11.88 -16.13
C PRO A 327 6.92 -12.65 -17.15
N GLY A 328 7.04 -13.98 -17.17
CA GLY A 328 6.32 -14.87 -18.07
C GLY A 328 4.89 -15.24 -17.66
N VAL A 329 4.35 -14.68 -16.57
CA VAL A 329 3.00 -15.01 -16.09
C VAL A 329 1.96 -14.81 -17.20
N VAL A 330 1.04 -15.75 -17.40
CA VAL A 330 -0.05 -15.64 -18.38
C VAL A 330 -1.33 -15.31 -17.62
N ASP A 331 -1.92 -14.13 -17.83
CA ASP A 331 -3.23 -13.82 -17.27
C ASP A 331 -4.37 -14.26 -18.20
N TRP A 332 -5.42 -14.85 -17.64
CA TRP A 332 -6.60 -15.25 -18.41
C TRP A 332 -7.90 -15.10 -17.61
N PRO A 333 -8.97 -14.54 -18.21
CA PRO A 333 -8.94 -13.79 -19.46
C PRO A 333 -8.05 -12.54 -19.33
N ARG A 334 -7.70 -11.91 -20.45
CA ARG A 334 -6.99 -10.63 -20.42
C ARG A 334 -7.92 -9.60 -19.76
N ARG A 335 -7.44 -8.87 -18.74
CA ARG A 335 -8.22 -7.84 -18.04
C ARG A 335 -8.05 -6.46 -18.67
N PRO A 336 -8.99 -5.95 -19.51
CA PRO A 336 -8.71 -4.81 -20.38
C PRO A 336 -8.40 -3.51 -19.63
N GLY A 337 -9.15 -3.20 -18.57
CA GLY A 337 -8.99 -1.99 -17.75
C GLY A 337 -7.65 -1.89 -16.99
N MET A 338 -6.81 -2.93 -17.01
CA MET A 338 -5.50 -2.91 -16.36
C MET A 338 -4.37 -2.40 -17.24
N TYR A 339 -4.45 -2.68 -18.54
CA TYR A 339 -3.32 -2.57 -19.45
C TYR A 339 -3.19 -1.20 -20.10
N VAL A 340 -1.94 -0.81 -20.34
CA VAL A 340 -1.55 0.29 -21.22
C VAL A 340 -1.17 -0.33 -22.56
N GLY A 341 -1.90 0.03 -23.62
CA GLY A 341 -1.59 -0.37 -24.99
C GLY A 341 -0.62 0.62 -25.65
N PRO A 342 0.29 0.14 -26.53
CA PRO A 342 1.10 1.01 -27.40
C PRO A 342 0.27 1.72 -28.48
N GLU A 343 -0.95 1.25 -28.73
CA GLU A 343 -1.95 1.98 -29.50
C GLU A 343 -2.83 2.74 -28.53
N THR A 344 -2.60 4.05 -28.53
CA THR A 344 -3.36 5.10 -27.88
C THR A 344 -4.84 4.76 -27.81
N PHE A 345 -5.34 4.44 -26.62
CA PHE A 345 -6.74 4.68 -26.32
C PHE A 345 -7.03 6.13 -26.73
N THR A 346 -8.13 6.34 -27.44
CA THR A 346 -8.67 7.70 -27.54
C THR A 346 -8.94 8.20 -26.12
N GLU A 347 -8.90 9.52 -25.90
CA GLU A 347 -9.31 10.05 -24.60
C GLU A 347 -10.68 9.47 -24.22
N ALA A 348 -11.66 9.40 -25.12
CA ALA A 348 -12.98 8.84 -24.81
C ALA A 348 -12.97 7.40 -24.28
N GLU A 349 -12.16 6.50 -24.85
CA GLU A 349 -12.07 5.09 -24.40
C GLU A 349 -11.43 4.99 -23.01
N LEU A 350 -10.35 5.74 -22.76
CA LEU A 350 -9.72 5.78 -21.44
C LEU A 350 -10.68 6.33 -20.37
N ALA A 351 -11.53 7.30 -20.70
CA ALA A 351 -12.55 7.82 -19.78
C ALA A 351 -13.58 6.75 -19.48
N SER A 352 -14.14 6.14 -20.52
CA SER A 352 -15.17 5.10 -20.37
C SER A 352 -14.68 3.96 -19.48
N ASP A 353 -13.44 3.50 -19.71
CA ASP A 353 -12.86 2.42 -18.93
C ASP A 353 -12.59 2.85 -17.49
N LEU A 354 -11.89 3.97 -17.26
CA LEU A 354 -11.62 4.47 -15.90
C LEU A 354 -12.90 4.77 -15.11
N LEU A 355 -13.93 5.35 -15.73
CA LEU A 355 -15.21 5.63 -15.08
C LEU A 355 -16.00 4.36 -14.77
N GLY A 356 -15.82 3.30 -15.58
CA GLY A 356 -16.39 1.98 -15.35
C GLY A 356 -15.70 1.20 -14.23
N GLU A 357 -14.46 1.58 -13.88
CA GLU A 357 -13.70 0.96 -12.81
C GLU A 357 -14.11 1.43 -11.41
N TYR A 358 -14.04 0.51 -10.45
CA TYR A 358 -14.33 0.86 -9.06
C TYR A 358 -13.28 1.85 -8.53
N GLY A 359 -13.76 2.91 -7.87
CA GLY A 359 -12.88 4.00 -7.42
C GLY A 359 -12.21 4.76 -8.56
N GLN A 360 -12.81 4.76 -9.75
CA GLN A 360 -12.31 5.42 -10.97
C GLN A 360 -10.93 4.93 -11.42
N GLY A 361 -10.58 3.69 -11.08
CA GLY A 361 -9.29 3.11 -11.45
C GLY A 361 -8.09 3.66 -10.68
N PHE A 362 -8.32 4.46 -9.62
CA PHE A 362 -7.26 5.14 -8.87
C PHE A 362 -6.21 4.13 -8.37
N GLY A 363 -4.97 4.36 -8.77
CA GLY A 363 -3.81 3.63 -8.30
C GLY A 363 -3.51 2.33 -9.04
N TYR A 364 -4.39 1.77 -9.88
CA TYR A 364 -4.17 0.44 -10.49
C TYR A 364 -4.54 0.31 -11.97
N ALA A 365 -5.63 0.94 -12.43
CA ALA A 365 -6.15 0.74 -13.79
C ALA A 365 -5.30 1.46 -14.85
N HIS A 366 -5.18 0.91 -16.06
CA HIS A 366 -4.40 1.47 -17.18
C HIS A 366 -2.96 1.86 -16.81
N ARG A 367 -2.24 0.99 -16.10
CA ARG A 367 -0.82 1.24 -15.73
C ARG A 367 0.09 0.06 -16.01
N LEU A 368 -0.48 -1.10 -16.32
CA LEU A 368 0.29 -2.31 -16.56
C LEU A 368 0.71 -2.35 -18.03
N PRO A 369 2.01 -2.36 -18.37
CA PRO A 369 2.42 -2.50 -19.76
C PRO A 369 1.90 -3.83 -20.34
N GLU A 370 1.33 -3.81 -21.55
CA GLU A 370 0.98 -5.07 -22.22
C GLU A 370 2.26 -5.85 -22.56
N PRO A 371 2.42 -7.08 -22.04
CA PRO A 371 3.57 -7.91 -22.36
C PRO A 371 3.47 -8.42 -23.81
N TYR A 372 4.57 -8.33 -24.55
CA TYR A 372 4.62 -8.86 -25.90
C TYR A 372 4.63 -10.39 -25.90
N GLY A 373 3.87 -11.01 -26.81
CA GLY A 373 3.96 -12.44 -27.08
C GLY A 373 3.28 -13.37 -26.06
N ILE A 374 2.43 -12.85 -25.17
CA ILE A 374 1.65 -13.71 -24.27
C ILE A 374 0.50 -14.36 -25.02
N ASP A 375 0.60 -15.68 -25.19
CA ASP A 375 -0.50 -16.50 -25.68
C ASP A 375 -1.55 -16.67 -24.57
N ARG A 376 -2.79 -16.23 -24.84
CA ARG A 376 -3.96 -16.40 -23.97
C ARG A 376 -5.02 -17.31 -24.59
N THR A 377 -4.66 -18.01 -25.66
CA THR A 377 -5.56 -18.91 -26.38
C THR A 377 -5.51 -20.32 -25.81
N ARG A 378 -6.59 -21.07 -26.00
CA ARG A 378 -6.69 -22.51 -25.69
C ARG A 378 -6.20 -22.90 -24.29
N ILE A 379 -6.46 -22.06 -23.29
CA ILE A 379 -5.98 -22.26 -21.91
C ILE A 379 -6.38 -23.62 -21.33
N GLY A 380 -7.57 -24.12 -21.66
CA GLY A 380 -7.99 -25.48 -21.29
C GLY A 380 -7.05 -26.57 -21.81
N GLU A 381 -6.76 -26.58 -23.12
CA GLU A 381 -5.83 -27.54 -23.74
C GLU A 381 -4.40 -27.42 -23.18
N ARG A 382 -3.97 -26.19 -22.88
CA ARG A 382 -2.65 -25.91 -22.31
C ARG A 382 -2.52 -26.39 -20.86
N LEU A 383 -3.58 -26.27 -20.07
CA LEU A 383 -3.67 -26.88 -18.75
C LEU A 383 -3.63 -28.41 -18.84
N GLU A 384 -4.40 -28.99 -19.78
CA GLU A 384 -4.46 -30.45 -19.95
C GLU A 384 -3.15 -31.08 -20.41
N SER A 385 -2.36 -30.34 -21.20
CA SER A 385 -1.03 -30.74 -21.67
C SER A 385 0.10 -30.42 -20.69
N GLY A 386 -0.20 -29.82 -19.53
CA GLY A 386 0.77 -29.56 -18.47
C GLY A 386 1.74 -28.40 -18.77
N GLN A 387 1.29 -27.38 -19.52
CA GLN A 387 2.15 -26.23 -19.86
C GLN A 387 2.38 -25.24 -18.71
N PHE A 388 1.72 -25.41 -17.57
CA PHE A 388 1.82 -24.51 -16.43
C PHE A 388 2.32 -25.27 -15.20
N ASP A 389 3.36 -24.73 -14.56
CA ASP A 389 3.92 -25.22 -13.30
C ASP A 389 3.05 -24.82 -12.11
N PHE A 390 2.38 -23.67 -12.21
CA PHE A 390 1.46 -23.14 -11.20
C PHE A 390 0.23 -22.50 -11.83
N VAL A 391 -0.89 -22.59 -11.11
CA VAL A 391 -2.09 -21.82 -11.41
C VAL A 391 -2.47 -21.00 -10.18
N ILE A 392 -2.53 -19.68 -10.34
CA ILE A 392 -3.06 -18.74 -9.35
C ILE A 392 -4.45 -18.34 -9.85
N VAL A 393 -5.48 -18.65 -9.08
CA VAL A 393 -6.86 -18.26 -9.36
C VAL A 393 -7.26 -17.14 -8.42
N SER A 394 -7.43 -15.94 -8.96
CA SER A 394 -7.91 -14.77 -8.22
C SER A 394 -9.43 -14.63 -8.28
N MET A 395 -9.96 -13.65 -7.53
CA MET A 395 -11.38 -13.30 -7.52
C MET A 395 -12.29 -14.52 -7.30
N THR A 396 -11.91 -15.44 -6.41
CA THR A 396 -12.60 -16.74 -6.27
C THR A 396 -14.05 -16.62 -5.82
N HIS A 397 -14.45 -15.47 -5.27
CA HIS A 397 -15.82 -15.13 -4.95
C HIS A 397 -16.71 -14.97 -6.21
N ARG A 398 -16.11 -14.84 -7.39
CA ARG A 398 -16.78 -14.80 -8.70
C ARG A 398 -16.78 -16.18 -9.37
N GLY A 399 -17.66 -16.34 -10.35
CA GLY A 399 -17.89 -17.64 -11.00
C GLY A 399 -16.98 -17.99 -12.18
N TRP A 400 -16.20 -17.03 -12.71
CA TRP A 400 -15.54 -17.15 -14.02
C TRP A 400 -14.58 -18.34 -14.12
N TRP A 401 -13.73 -18.51 -13.10
CA TRP A 401 -12.73 -19.58 -13.02
C TRP A 401 -13.33 -20.99 -12.94
N ARG A 402 -14.62 -21.13 -12.60
CA ARG A 402 -15.27 -22.44 -12.39
C ARG A 402 -15.28 -23.29 -13.66
N SER A 403 -15.26 -22.66 -14.83
CA SER A 403 -15.13 -23.35 -16.13
C SER A 403 -13.81 -24.12 -16.28
N LEU A 404 -12.71 -23.60 -15.71
CA LEU A 404 -11.40 -24.24 -15.72
C LEU A 404 -11.15 -25.15 -14.52
N LYS A 405 -12.00 -25.09 -13.49
CA LYS A 405 -11.82 -25.85 -12.24
C LYS A 405 -11.54 -27.35 -12.47
N PRO A 406 -12.28 -28.09 -13.33
CA PRO A 406 -12.00 -29.51 -13.53
C PRO A 406 -10.57 -29.75 -14.06
N ALA A 407 -10.11 -28.93 -15.01
CA ALA A 407 -8.76 -29.03 -15.56
C ALA A 407 -7.70 -28.67 -14.52
N ILE A 408 -7.88 -27.55 -13.80
CA ILE A 408 -6.94 -27.10 -12.76
C ILE A 408 -6.78 -28.16 -11.66
N CYS A 409 -7.89 -28.61 -11.07
CA CYS A 409 -7.87 -29.48 -9.89
C CYS A 409 -7.50 -30.94 -10.20
N SER A 410 -7.62 -31.39 -11.46
CA SER A 410 -7.27 -32.76 -11.85
C SER A 410 -5.86 -32.88 -12.42
N LYS A 411 -5.31 -31.80 -12.99
CA LYS A 411 -4.01 -31.84 -13.68
C LYS A 411 -2.86 -31.34 -12.84
N LEU A 412 -3.10 -30.37 -11.95
CA LEU A 412 -2.07 -29.87 -11.06
C LEU A 412 -2.19 -30.50 -9.67
N PRO A 413 -1.06 -30.79 -9.00
CA PRO A 413 -1.08 -31.14 -7.58
C PRO A 413 -1.53 -29.93 -6.75
N LYS A 414 -2.20 -30.19 -5.62
CA LYS A 414 -2.76 -29.14 -4.74
C LYS A 414 -1.74 -28.06 -4.34
N ALA A 415 -0.49 -28.45 -4.10
CA ALA A 415 0.60 -27.53 -3.75
C ALA A 415 1.00 -26.55 -4.87
N ARG A 416 0.49 -26.74 -6.09
CA ARG A 416 0.75 -25.89 -7.27
C ARG A 416 -0.47 -25.08 -7.72
N VAL A 417 -1.60 -25.25 -7.03
CA VAL A 417 -2.80 -24.43 -7.23
C VAL A 417 -2.87 -23.43 -6.09
N VAL A 418 -3.07 -22.16 -6.39
CA VAL A 418 -3.22 -21.08 -5.42
C VAL A 418 -4.56 -20.41 -5.64
N PHE A 419 -5.33 -20.24 -4.56
CA PHE A 419 -6.57 -19.48 -4.59
C PHE A 419 -6.41 -18.17 -3.83
N LEU A 420 -6.91 -17.10 -4.44
CA LEU A 420 -6.95 -15.77 -3.83
C LEU A 420 -8.39 -15.24 -3.78
N ASN A 421 -8.85 -14.95 -2.57
CA ASN A 421 -10.15 -14.32 -2.34
C ASN A 421 -9.99 -12.92 -1.74
N GLY A 422 -10.18 -11.91 -2.60
CA GLY A 422 -10.16 -10.50 -2.21
C GLY A 422 -11.47 -9.96 -1.66
N ASN A 423 -12.52 -10.77 -1.53
CA ASN A 423 -13.77 -10.32 -0.92
C ASN A 423 -13.59 -9.96 0.56
N ASP A 424 -14.46 -9.09 1.10
CA ASP A 424 -14.33 -8.64 2.50
C ASP A 424 -14.42 -9.82 3.46
N LEU A 425 -15.23 -10.83 3.11
CA LEU A 425 -15.41 -12.06 3.84
C LEU A 425 -15.47 -13.25 2.87
N PRO A 426 -15.09 -14.47 3.29
CA PRO A 426 -15.07 -15.67 2.44
C PRO A 426 -16.47 -16.18 2.03
N GLY A 427 -17.55 -15.50 2.46
CA GLY A 427 -18.94 -15.84 2.16
C GLY A 427 -19.63 -16.61 3.29
N ALA A 428 -20.96 -16.62 3.29
CA ALA A 428 -21.77 -17.19 4.37
C ALA A 428 -21.42 -18.67 4.64
N GLY A 429 -21.12 -18.99 5.91
CA GLY A 429 -20.92 -20.36 6.37
C GLY A 429 -19.63 -21.03 5.86
N CYS A 430 -18.68 -20.27 5.30
CA CYS A 430 -17.34 -20.76 4.92
C CYS A 430 -17.33 -21.87 3.86
N GLY A 431 -18.46 -22.12 3.18
CA GLY A 431 -18.60 -23.20 2.21
C GLY A 431 -17.63 -23.09 1.03
N LEU A 432 -17.32 -21.86 0.61
CA LEU A 432 -16.31 -21.61 -0.42
C LEU A 432 -14.93 -22.13 0.00
N LEU A 433 -14.52 -21.95 1.27
CA LEU A 433 -13.20 -22.42 1.74
C LEU A 433 -13.07 -23.93 1.64
N THR A 434 -14.11 -24.67 2.03
CA THR A 434 -14.14 -26.13 1.89
C THR A 434 -14.02 -26.56 0.42
N GLU A 435 -14.70 -25.84 -0.48
CA GLU A 435 -14.61 -26.08 -1.91
C GLU A 435 -13.20 -25.85 -2.45
N LEU A 436 -12.55 -24.75 -2.06
CA LEU A 436 -11.20 -24.41 -2.50
C LEU A 436 -10.15 -25.39 -1.94
N ALA A 437 -10.28 -25.80 -0.68
CA ALA A 437 -9.36 -26.73 0.00
C ALA A 437 -9.40 -28.15 -0.60
N ALA A 438 -10.48 -28.51 -1.28
CA ALA A 438 -10.55 -29.74 -2.04
C ALA A 438 -9.54 -29.75 -3.22
N CYS A 439 -9.09 -28.59 -3.69
CA CYS A 439 -8.29 -28.43 -4.91
C CYS A 439 -6.90 -27.81 -4.69
N SER A 440 -6.65 -27.20 -3.53
CA SER A 440 -5.43 -26.43 -3.28
C SER A 440 -4.99 -26.53 -1.82
N ASP A 441 -3.68 -26.49 -1.59
CA ASP A 441 -3.07 -26.34 -0.26
C ASP A 441 -2.84 -24.86 0.09
N TRP A 442 -3.05 -23.94 -0.86
CA TRP A 442 -2.76 -22.52 -0.76
C TRP A 442 -4.00 -21.67 -1.01
N ILE A 443 -4.64 -21.23 0.07
CA ILE A 443 -5.81 -20.34 -0.02
C ILE A 443 -5.49 -19.07 0.77
N PHE A 444 -5.31 -17.99 0.02
CA PHE A 444 -5.08 -16.65 0.54
C PHE A 444 -6.41 -15.91 0.63
N LEU A 445 -6.64 -15.31 1.78
CA LEU A 445 -7.87 -14.61 2.12
C LEU A 445 -7.47 -13.21 2.54
N ARG A 446 -8.30 -12.21 2.21
CA ARG A 446 -8.12 -10.88 2.78
C ARG A 446 -8.42 -10.88 4.29
N GLU A 447 -9.55 -11.45 4.68
CA GLU A 447 -9.96 -11.54 6.08
C GLU A 447 -10.60 -12.89 6.40
N MET A 448 -10.43 -13.32 7.65
CA MET A 448 -11.06 -14.53 8.19
C MET A 448 -12.24 -14.13 9.09
N GLU A 449 -13.41 -14.73 8.85
CA GLU A 449 -14.50 -14.63 9.83
C GLU A 449 -14.18 -15.45 11.09
N PRO A 450 -14.46 -14.93 12.30
CA PRO A 450 -14.33 -15.71 13.52
C PRO A 450 -15.17 -17.00 13.53
N ALA A 451 -16.26 -17.03 12.77
CA ALA A 451 -17.13 -18.19 12.64
C ALA A 451 -16.55 -19.29 11.72
N CYS A 452 -15.59 -18.95 10.86
CA CYS A 452 -14.90 -19.93 10.03
C CYS A 452 -13.92 -20.74 10.86
N ARG A 453 -14.36 -21.95 11.25
CA ARG A 453 -13.46 -22.94 11.83
C ARG A 453 -12.57 -23.49 10.73
N LEU A 454 -11.27 -23.32 10.93
CA LEU A 454 -10.23 -23.90 10.09
C LEU A 454 -10.43 -25.43 10.06
N PRO A 455 -10.52 -26.09 8.89
CA PRO A 455 -10.37 -27.53 8.84
C PRO A 455 -9.02 -27.91 9.50
N PRO A 456 -8.96 -29.02 10.25
CA PRO A 456 -7.70 -29.45 10.84
C PRO A 456 -6.65 -29.65 9.73
N PRO A 457 -5.37 -29.35 9.98
CA PRO A 457 -4.32 -29.59 9.01
C PRO A 457 -4.35 -31.07 8.58
N PRO A 458 -4.02 -31.38 7.32
CA PRO A 458 -3.88 -32.77 6.90
C PRO A 458 -2.88 -33.48 7.82
N PRO A 459 -3.11 -34.75 8.17
CA PRO A 459 -2.20 -35.49 9.02
C PRO A 459 -0.82 -35.48 8.36
N THR A 460 0.18 -34.93 9.06
CA THR A 460 1.57 -35.05 8.64
C THR A 460 1.86 -36.51 8.40
N THR A 461 2.19 -36.86 7.15
CA THR A 461 2.79 -38.15 6.83
C THR A 461 4.11 -38.22 7.58
N THR A 462 4.08 -38.67 8.83
CA THR A 462 5.26 -39.21 9.49
C THR A 462 5.75 -40.30 8.56
N GLU A 463 6.98 -40.14 8.08
CA GLU A 463 7.73 -41.20 7.40
C GLU A 463 7.44 -42.52 8.10
N LYS A 464 6.66 -43.39 7.46
CA LYS A 464 6.61 -44.78 7.86
C LYS A 464 8.05 -45.27 7.71
N GLY A 465 8.67 -45.55 8.86
CA GLY A 465 10.02 -46.06 8.93
C GLY A 465 10.22 -47.16 7.90
N ARG A 466 11.14 -46.89 6.96
CA ARG A 466 11.93 -47.96 6.38
C ARG A 466 12.79 -48.52 7.51
N ARG A 467 12.37 -49.65 8.05
CA ARG A 467 13.28 -50.65 8.60
C ARG A 467 13.35 -51.81 7.64
#